data_AF-E3LWB6-F1
#
_entry.id   AF-E3LWB6-F1
#
_cell.length_a   1.000
_cell.length_b   1.000
_cell.length_c   1.000
_cell.angle_alpha   90.00
_cell.angle_beta   90.00
_cell.angle_gamma   90.00
#
_symmetry.space_group_name_H-M   'P 1'
#
loop_
_entity.id
_entity.type
_entity.pdbx_description
1 polymer ?
#
loop_
_entity_poly.entity_id
_entity_poly.type
_entity_poly.pdbx_seq_one_letter_code
_entity_poly.pdbx_strand_id
1 'polypeptide(L)'
;MSVNKLHDATQFKKIDYTDMCLGHEPGDPMPIWRVSLKDGRVLAANHFMNLKDLFKQPMVRFFIIDNADANRLVEILSHFKTDEEKAVKAKELTSSVKHFSKDVKRNHYVRVLPRISGDEKHETRVFTDEILEIIPVVLAQQGTSISDKDERLEKYRQRWHSYTLWHYNTIHVSQLDKVFEDFDIDKSLITLVEDPLYEVRRMELIARGVTMRVFNPKLIPVIEPYHAIDAVFTECVMGINWRTEMCTYHPYCSMQLKNKIVNCMYQYLMINPEYLFSYNAVKYAIKDIKRECIFHYLPERDTPEFRLNDYPVTMGIDWVEYFKITTFFDLNSFEQVLQGHPLIPVWLIRMFVKLAWIQQFFPKNDCRDLRKVVISGLLLSVPKEHTTYATHWVNGIIEATDAKFAATPEGIAILKAVEKAEQDRLASLHDPNSLYQRIKKQQDEAYS
;
A
#
# COMPACT_ATOMS: atom_id res chain seq x y z
N MET A 1 5.80 37.76 20.52
CA MET A 1 5.00 38.35 19.42
C MET A 1 4.66 37.21 18.47
N SER A 2 3.38 36.92 18.25
CA SER A 2 2.97 35.96 17.22
C SER A 2 3.38 36.56 15.87
N VAL A 3 4.23 35.86 15.13
CA VAL A 3 4.55 36.21 13.75
C VAL A 3 3.28 35.91 12.96
N ASN A 4 2.66 36.95 12.38
CA ASN A 4 1.55 36.74 11.45
C ASN A 4 2.08 35.98 10.24
N LYS A 5 1.63 34.73 10.10
CA LYS A 5 1.94 33.90 8.93
C LYS A 5 1.07 34.36 7.76
N LEU A 6 1.70 34.61 6.61
CA LEU A 6 1.03 35.17 5.44
C LEU A 6 0.22 34.12 4.67
N HIS A 7 0.60 32.84 4.80
CA HIS A 7 0.14 31.79 3.90
C HIS A 7 -0.73 30.71 4.57
N ASP A 8 -1.12 30.88 5.84
CA ASP A 8 -1.92 29.90 6.58
C ASP A 8 -3.22 29.50 5.86
N ALA A 9 -3.92 30.48 5.26
CA ALA A 9 -5.18 30.27 4.56
C ALA A 9 -5.04 29.64 3.16
N THR A 10 -3.83 29.52 2.62
CA THR A 10 -3.60 28.93 1.29
C THR A 10 -3.93 27.43 1.32
N GLN A 11 -4.27 26.85 0.17
CA GLN A 11 -4.67 25.45 0.06
C GLN A 11 -3.91 24.77 -1.07
N PHE A 12 -3.68 23.47 -0.91
CA PHE A 12 -3.09 22.65 -1.97
C PHE A 12 -4.02 22.54 -3.17
N LYS A 13 -3.44 22.56 -4.37
CA LYS A 13 -4.11 22.00 -5.54
C LYS A 13 -4.07 20.48 -5.45
N LYS A 14 -5.10 19.80 -5.95
CA LYS A 14 -5.19 18.33 -5.95
C LYS A 14 -5.48 17.82 -7.35
N ILE A 15 -4.85 16.69 -7.69
CA ILE A 15 -5.13 15.92 -8.90
C ILE A 15 -5.35 14.49 -8.44
N ASP A 16 -6.62 14.08 -8.51
CA ASP A 16 -7.03 12.73 -8.16
C ASP A 16 -6.93 11.84 -9.40
N TYR A 17 -6.86 10.52 -9.19
CA TYR A 17 -6.77 9.55 -10.27
C TYR A 17 -7.91 9.71 -11.31
N THR A 18 -9.10 10.12 -10.88
CA THR A 18 -10.26 10.35 -11.77
C THR A 18 -10.09 11.51 -12.76
N ASP A 19 -9.05 12.32 -12.58
CA ASP A 19 -8.65 13.39 -13.50
C ASP A 19 -7.51 12.98 -14.44
N MET A 20 -6.99 11.76 -14.27
CA MET A 20 -5.86 11.23 -15.03
C MET A 20 -6.32 10.25 -16.10
N CYS A 21 -5.82 10.44 -17.32
CA CYS A 21 -5.79 9.41 -18.34
C CYS A 21 -4.38 8.81 -18.36
N LEU A 22 -4.21 7.62 -17.77
CA LEU A 22 -2.93 6.91 -17.75
C LEU A 22 -2.55 6.44 -19.16
N GLY A 23 -1.44 6.95 -19.67
CA GLY A 23 -0.71 6.37 -20.79
C GLY A 23 0.42 5.50 -20.23
N HIS A 24 0.25 4.18 -20.29
CA HIS A 24 1.32 3.21 -20.03
C HIS A 24 1.37 2.23 -21.20
N GLU A 25 2.49 2.20 -21.93
CA GLU A 25 2.63 1.33 -23.09
C GLU A 25 3.07 -0.08 -22.65
N PRO A 26 2.52 -1.15 -23.26
CA PRO A 26 2.97 -2.51 -22.98
C PRO A 26 4.49 -2.66 -23.22
N GLY A 27 5.25 -2.91 -22.17
CA GLY A 27 6.71 -3.08 -22.23
C GLY A 27 7.52 -1.96 -21.58
N ASP A 28 6.88 -0.83 -21.24
CA ASP A 28 7.53 0.22 -20.47
C ASP A 28 7.94 -0.29 -19.07
N PRO A 29 9.16 0.01 -18.59
CA PRO A 29 9.50 -0.21 -17.20
C PRO A 29 8.50 0.49 -16.28
N MET A 30 8.02 -0.17 -15.21
CA MET A 30 7.05 0.40 -14.28
C MET A 30 7.28 1.88 -13.90
N PRO A 31 8.51 2.36 -13.57
CA PRO A 31 8.68 3.75 -13.14
C PRO A 31 8.49 4.78 -14.27
N ILE A 32 8.37 4.36 -15.53
CA ILE A 32 8.14 5.22 -16.69
C ILE A 32 6.65 5.23 -17.00
N TRP A 33 6.05 6.41 -16.85
CA TRP A 33 4.63 6.64 -17.09
C TRP A 33 4.40 8.07 -17.55
N ARG A 34 3.26 8.28 -18.21
CA ARG A 34 2.70 9.60 -18.51
C ARG A 34 1.21 9.61 -18.19
N VAL A 35 0.72 10.74 -17.68
CA VAL A 35 -0.72 10.96 -17.50
C VAL A 35 -1.13 12.23 -18.21
N SER A 36 -2.17 12.13 -19.01
CA SER A 36 -2.83 13.30 -19.58
C SER A 36 -3.94 13.74 -18.64
N LEU A 37 -3.99 15.04 -18.35
CA LEU A 37 -5.03 15.66 -17.53
C LEU A 37 -6.10 16.29 -18.42
N LYS A 38 -7.31 16.48 -17.87
CA LYS A 38 -8.44 17.10 -18.58
C LYS A 38 -8.16 18.54 -19.04
N ASP A 39 -7.27 19.24 -18.36
CA ASP A 39 -6.87 20.61 -18.68
C ASP A 39 -5.77 20.69 -19.76
N GLY A 40 -5.39 19.55 -20.34
CA GLY A 40 -4.38 19.45 -21.39
C GLY A 40 -2.94 19.36 -20.89
N ARG A 41 -2.69 19.50 -19.58
CA ARG A 41 -1.36 19.23 -19.01
C ARG A 41 -1.03 17.73 -19.12
N VAL A 42 0.25 17.45 -19.26
CA VAL A 42 0.78 16.08 -19.20
C VAL A 42 1.77 16.01 -18.06
N LEU A 43 1.56 15.10 -17.12
CA LEU A 43 2.52 14.81 -16.06
C LEU A 43 3.31 13.55 -16.41
N ALA A 44 4.58 13.52 -16.02
CA ALA A 44 5.45 12.37 -16.23
C ALA A 44 6.48 12.26 -15.10
N ALA A 45 7.12 11.09 -15.00
CA ALA A 45 8.32 10.94 -14.18
C ALA A 45 9.48 11.77 -14.75
N ASN A 46 10.36 12.31 -13.89
CA ASN A 46 11.53 13.10 -14.29
C ASN A 46 12.51 12.39 -15.24
N HIS A 47 12.41 11.06 -15.37
CA HIS A 47 13.23 10.22 -16.24
C HIS A 47 12.42 9.62 -17.41
N PHE A 48 11.34 10.28 -17.83
CA PHE A 48 10.44 9.83 -18.92
C PHE A 48 11.12 9.55 -20.26
N MET A 49 12.30 10.15 -20.53
CA MET A 49 13.07 9.89 -21.75
C MET A 49 13.89 8.60 -21.68
N ASN A 50 13.96 7.97 -20.51
CA ASN A 50 14.70 6.73 -20.23
C ASN A 50 16.11 6.65 -20.84
N LEU A 51 16.86 7.76 -20.84
CA LEU A 51 18.21 7.78 -21.39
C LEU A 51 19.14 6.86 -20.59
N LYS A 52 19.63 5.78 -21.23
CA LYS A 52 20.56 4.80 -20.64
C LYS A 52 20.08 4.27 -19.28
N ASP A 53 18.80 3.88 -19.19
CA ASP A 53 18.20 3.33 -17.96
C ASP A 53 18.42 4.24 -16.74
N LEU A 54 18.24 5.55 -16.90
CA LEU A 54 18.52 6.54 -15.85
C LEU A 54 17.84 6.20 -14.51
N PHE A 55 16.65 5.62 -14.56
CA PHE A 55 15.89 5.16 -13.39
C PHE A 55 16.57 4.04 -12.60
N LYS A 56 17.50 3.28 -13.22
CA LYS A 56 18.30 2.25 -12.55
C LYS A 56 19.55 2.84 -11.88
N GLN A 57 19.89 4.10 -12.16
CA GLN A 57 21.12 4.68 -11.67
C GLN A 57 20.96 5.15 -10.21
N PRO A 58 21.95 4.87 -9.35
CA PRO A 58 21.93 5.36 -7.98
C PRO A 58 21.93 6.89 -7.95
N MET A 59 21.31 7.45 -6.91
CA MET A 59 21.21 8.89 -6.60
C MET A 59 20.27 9.74 -7.46
N VAL A 60 19.61 9.17 -8.48
CA VAL A 60 18.52 9.89 -9.15
C VAL A 60 17.28 9.84 -8.27
N ARG A 61 16.79 11.01 -7.86
CA ARG A 61 15.53 11.12 -7.12
C ARG A 61 14.35 11.12 -8.08
N PHE A 62 13.29 10.43 -7.67
CA PHE A 62 12.01 10.48 -8.36
C PHE A 62 11.30 11.79 -8.02
N PHE A 63 10.83 12.49 -9.06
CA PHE A 63 9.87 13.58 -8.92
C PHE A 63 9.03 13.70 -10.20
N ILE A 64 7.88 14.36 -10.08
CA ILE A 64 6.96 14.59 -11.20
C ILE A 64 7.36 15.88 -11.94
N ILE A 65 7.26 15.83 -13.27
CA ILE A 65 7.42 16.98 -14.17
C ILE A 65 6.16 17.16 -15.01
N ASP A 66 5.89 18.39 -15.45
CA ASP A 66 4.83 18.66 -16.43
C ASP A 66 5.38 18.86 -17.85
N ASN A 67 4.50 19.16 -18.80
CA ASN A 67 4.86 19.38 -20.20
C ASN A 67 5.80 20.59 -20.40
N ALA A 68 5.72 21.63 -19.56
CA ALA A 68 6.64 22.76 -19.65
C ALA A 68 8.05 22.35 -19.20
N ASP A 69 8.13 21.63 -18.07
CA ASP A 69 9.38 21.05 -17.58
C ASP A 69 10.01 20.08 -18.61
N ALA A 70 9.19 19.22 -19.22
CA ALA A 70 9.63 18.25 -20.23
C ALA A 70 10.17 18.94 -21.49
N ASN A 71 9.46 19.94 -22.02
CA ASN A 71 9.89 20.71 -23.19
C ASN A 71 11.23 21.41 -22.95
N ARG A 72 11.41 22.00 -21.76
CA ARG A 72 12.67 22.62 -21.37
C ARG A 72 13.81 21.60 -21.32
N LEU A 73 13.57 20.42 -20.75
CA LEU A 73 14.59 19.37 -20.72
C LEU A 73 14.98 18.96 -22.14
N VAL A 74 14.01 18.77 -23.04
CA VAL A 74 14.26 18.44 -24.45
C VAL A 74 15.07 19.54 -25.14
N GLU A 75 14.73 20.81 -24.92
CA GLU A 75 15.46 21.96 -25.45
C GLU A 75 16.93 21.97 -24.99
N ILE A 76 17.18 21.82 -23.68
CA ILE A 76 18.54 21.78 -23.14
C ILE A 76 19.32 20.60 -23.72
N LEU A 77 18.71 19.43 -23.81
CA LEU A 77 19.35 18.21 -24.31
C LEU A 77 19.60 18.27 -25.82
N SER A 78 18.88 19.11 -26.57
CA SER A 78 19.09 19.31 -28.01
C SER A 78 20.47 19.90 -28.34
N HIS A 79 21.12 20.56 -27.38
CA HIS A 79 22.47 21.10 -27.54
C HIS A 79 23.58 20.03 -27.48
N PHE A 80 23.26 18.80 -27.09
CA PHE A 80 24.20 17.70 -26.99
C PHE A 80 24.03 16.74 -28.17
N LYS A 81 25.14 16.25 -28.73
CA LYS A 81 25.12 15.49 -29.98
C LYS A 81 24.93 14.00 -29.76
N THR A 82 25.60 13.45 -28.75
CA THR A 82 25.57 12.02 -28.47
C THR A 82 24.57 11.67 -27.37
N ASP A 83 24.09 10.43 -27.37
CA ASP A 83 23.20 9.95 -26.32
C ASP A 83 23.92 9.83 -24.97
N GLU A 84 25.24 9.59 -24.99
CA GLU A 84 26.09 9.60 -23.80
C GLU A 84 26.14 11.00 -23.16
N GLU A 85 26.38 12.04 -23.95
CA GLU A 85 26.38 13.43 -23.48
C GLU A 85 25.01 13.82 -22.91
N LYS A 86 23.93 13.49 -23.64
CA LYS A 86 22.56 13.73 -23.19
C LYS A 86 22.26 13.01 -21.88
N ALA A 87 22.66 11.75 -21.74
CA ALA A 87 22.44 10.97 -20.53
C ALA A 87 23.17 11.56 -19.31
N VAL A 88 24.43 12.00 -19.49
CA VAL A 88 25.20 12.66 -18.43
C VAL A 88 24.51 13.97 -18.01
N LYS A 89 24.11 14.79 -18.98
CA LYS A 89 23.44 16.06 -18.66
C LYS A 89 22.07 15.87 -18.04
N ALA A 90 21.27 14.93 -18.56
CA ALA A 90 19.97 14.58 -18.00
C ALA A 90 20.11 14.10 -16.56
N LYS A 91 21.10 13.25 -16.26
CA LYS A 91 21.39 12.80 -14.89
C LYS A 91 21.73 13.95 -13.94
N GLU A 92 22.59 14.87 -14.38
CA GLU A 92 22.93 16.06 -13.60
C GLU A 92 21.67 16.85 -13.25
N LEU A 93 20.88 17.22 -14.27
CA LEU A 93 19.68 18.03 -14.16
C LEU A 93 18.58 17.38 -13.31
N THR A 94 18.38 16.07 -13.48
CA THR A 94 17.28 15.31 -12.88
C THR A 94 17.68 14.56 -11.62
N SER A 95 18.89 14.83 -11.08
CA SER A 95 19.39 14.21 -9.86
C SER A 95 18.49 14.46 -8.63
N SER A 96 17.87 15.64 -8.55
CA SER A 96 16.90 16.01 -7.51
C SER A 96 16.00 17.16 -7.97
N VAL A 97 14.86 17.33 -7.30
CA VAL A 97 13.97 18.48 -7.56
C VAL A 97 14.69 19.80 -7.28
N LYS A 98 15.57 19.85 -6.27
CA LYS A 98 16.38 21.03 -5.94
C LYS A 98 17.29 21.43 -7.09
N HIS A 99 17.98 20.47 -7.69
CA HIS A 99 18.89 20.76 -8.80
C HIS A 99 18.11 21.18 -10.06
N PHE A 100 16.99 20.51 -10.34
CA PHE A 100 16.15 20.81 -11.50
C PHE A 100 15.51 22.21 -11.44
N SER A 101 15.23 22.69 -10.23
CA SER A 101 14.51 23.96 -9.98
C SER A 101 15.41 25.17 -9.72
N LYS A 102 16.75 25.01 -9.75
CA LYS A 102 17.70 26.05 -9.30
C LYS A 102 17.50 27.42 -9.97
N ASP A 103 17.17 27.42 -11.27
CA ASP A 103 17.15 28.63 -12.09
C ASP A 103 15.78 28.89 -12.75
N VAL A 104 14.73 28.15 -12.36
CA VAL A 104 13.40 28.24 -13.01
C VAL A 104 12.27 28.08 -12.01
N LYS A 105 11.28 28.96 -12.14
CA LYS A 105 9.99 28.81 -11.47
C LYS A 105 9.19 27.72 -12.17
N ARG A 106 8.69 26.77 -11.40
CA ARG A 106 7.87 25.66 -11.91
C ARG A 106 6.71 25.37 -10.98
N ASN A 107 5.79 24.54 -11.46
CA ASN A 107 4.80 23.90 -10.61
C ASN A 107 5.50 22.76 -9.85
N HIS A 108 5.26 22.70 -8.54
CA HIS A 108 5.81 21.62 -7.73
C HIS A 108 4.73 20.59 -7.44
N TYR A 109 5.08 19.33 -7.67
CA TYR A 109 4.17 18.20 -7.56
C TYR A 109 4.66 17.26 -6.46
N VAL A 110 3.79 16.90 -5.51
CA VAL A 110 4.06 15.93 -4.45
C VAL A 110 3.18 14.72 -4.67
N ARG A 111 3.76 13.52 -4.60
CA ARG A 111 2.98 12.30 -4.71
C ARG A 111 2.24 12.01 -3.43
N VAL A 112 0.99 11.62 -3.61
CA VAL A 112 0.10 11.16 -2.56
C VAL A 112 -0.17 9.68 -2.76
N LEU A 113 0.10 8.89 -1.72
CA LEU A 113 -0.36 7.52 -1.65
C LEU A 113 -1.86 7.54 -1.29
N PRO A 114 -2.71 6.94 -2.14
CA PRO A 114 -4.14 6.97 -1.92
C PRO A 114 -4.50 6.16 -0.68
N ARG A 115 -5.69 6.42 -0.17
CA ARG A 115 -6.28 5.64 0.92
C ARG A 115 -6.52 4.20 0.48
N ILE A 116 -6.20 3.24 1.35
CA ILE A 116 -6.63 1.85 1.15
C ILE A 116 -8.16 1.78 1.25
N SER A 117 -8.81 1.29 0.19
CA SER A 117 -10.27 1.15 0.13
C SER A 117 -10.79 0.22 1.24
N GLY A 118 -11.87 0.63 1.92
CA GLY A 118 -12.54 -0.17 2.95
C GLY A 118 -12.10 0.09 4.40
N ASP A 119 -11.16 1.01 4.65
CA ASP A 119 -10.81 1.44 6.00
C ASP A 119 -10.90 2.97 6.17
N GLU A 120 -11.91 3.41 6.92
CA GLU A 120 -12.19 4.81 7.25
C GLU A 120 -11.11 5.49 8.12
N LYS A 121 -10.14 4.74 8.65
CA LYS A 121 -9.02 5.28 9.44
C LYS A 121 -7.77 5.60 8.63
N HIS A 122 -7.68 5.14 7.38
CA HIS A 122 -6.51 5.41 6.54
C HIS A 122 -6.70 6.73 5.81
N GLU A 123 -5.93 7.75 6.18
CA GLU A 123 -5.84 9.01 5.44
C GLU A 123 -4.83 8.88 4.31
N THR A 124 -4.93 9.76 3.32
CA THR A 124 -3.93 9.90 2.27
C THR A 124 -2.58 10.33 2.85
N ARG A 125 -1.49 9.84 2.26
CA ARG A 125 -0.13 10.02 2.82
C ARG A 125 0.86 10.53 1.78
N VAL A 126 1.89 11.22 2.24
CA VAL A 126 3.00 11.71 1.40
C VAL A 126 4.33 11.17 1.93
N PHE A 127 5.31 11.01 1.04
CA PHE A 127 6.67 10.61 1.42
C PHE A 127 7.41 11.77 2.10
N THR A 128 7.93 11.56 3.30
CA THR A 128 8.67 12.61 4.03
C THR A 128 9.92 13.07 3.29
N ASP A 129 10.57 12.15 2.53
CA ASP A 129 11.72 12.47 1.69
C ASP A 129 11.37 13.50 0.58
N GLU A 130 10.17 13.42 -0.03
CA GLU A 130 9.73 14.44 -1.01
C GLU A 130 9.50 15.79 -0.34
N ILE A 131 8.89 15.76 0.85
CA ILE A 131 8.60 16.98 1.63
C ILE A 131 9.89 17.69 2.04
N LEU A 132 10.90 16.96 2.51
CA LEU A 132 12.19 17.54 2.87
C LEU A 132 12.93 18.14 1.67
N GLU A 133 12.72 17.60 0.45
CA GLU A 133 13.32 18.14 -0.77
C GLU A 133 12.55 19.36 -1.32
N ILE A 134 11.22 19.40 -1.16
CA ILE A 134 10.37 20.44 -1.76
C ILE A 134 10.38 21.76 -0.96
N ILE A 135 10.46 21.69 0.38
CA ILE A 135 10.43 22.87 1.26
C ILE A 135 11.43 23.95 0.84
N PRO A 136 12.75 23.67 0.74
CA PRO A 136 13.72 24.71 0.38
C PRO A 136 13.52 25.24 -1.05
N VAL A 137 12.99 24.42 -1.96
CA VAL A 137 12.75 24.82 -3.35
C VAL A 137 11.59 25.80 -3.45
N VAL A 138 10.48 25.50 -2.77
CA VAL A 138 9.28 26.35 -2.79
C VAL A 138 9.55 27.68 -2.08
N LEU A 139 10.24 27.66 -0.94
CA LEU A 139 10.65 28.88 -0.23
C LEU A 139 11.56 29.77 -1.10
N ALA A 140 12.49 29.19 -1.86
CA ALA A 140 13.30 29.96 -2.80
C ALA A 140 12.44 30.60 -3.91
N GLN A 141 11.44 29.88 -4.42
CA GLN A 141 10.49 30.40 -5.42
C GLN A 141 9.59 31.52 -4.85
N GLN A 142 9.25 31.47 -3.56
CA GLN A 142 8.54 32.51 -2.80
C GLN A 142 9.41 33.73 -2.46
N GLY A 143 10.73 33.66 -2.65
CA GLY A 143 11.66 34.73 -2.28
C GLY A 143 12.08 34.72 -0.81
N THR A 144 11.76 33.65 -0.07
CA THR A 144 12.05 33.46 1.36
C THR A 144 13.01 32.28 1.57
N SER A 145 14.06 32.20 0.76
CA SER A 145 15.05 31.11 0.78
C SER A 145 15.59 30.84 2.20
N ILE A 146 15.69 29.55 2.53
CA ILE A 146 16.31 29.09 3.78
C ILE A 146 17.67 28.46 3.51
N SER A 147 18.52 28.45 4.54
CA SER A 147 19.77 27.69 4.52
C SER A 147 19.50 26.19 4.59
N ASP A 148 20.38 25.38 3.99
CA ASP A 148 20.34 23.91 4.16
C ASP A 148 20.49 23.48 5.63
N LYS A 149 20.97 24.38 6.50
CA LYS A 149 21.11 24.19 7.96
C LYS A 149 19.99 24.83 8.79
N ASP A 150 18.85 25.17 8.17
CA ASP A 150 17.69 25.68 8.92
C ASP A 150 17.28 24.70 10.03
N GLU A 151 17.17 25.20 11.27
CA GLU A 151 16.94 24.37 12.45
C GLU A 151 15.60 23.62 12.39
N ARG A 152 14.57 24.22 11.78
CA ARG A 152 13.27 23.57 11.59
C ARG A 152 13.41 22.40 10.63
N LEU A 153 14.14 22.60 9.53
CA LEU A 153 14.39 21.54 8.54
C LEU A 153 15.18 20.39 9.16
N GLU A 154 16.21 20.69 9.97
CA GLU A 154 17.00 19.69 10.67
C GLU A 154 16.15 18.91 11.70
N LYS A 155 15.27 19.59 12.44
CA LYS A 155 14.31 18.94 13.34
C LYS A 155 13.43 17.92 12.60
N TYR A 156 12.94 18.27 11.41
CA TYR A 156 12.16 17.34 10.58
C TYR A 156 13.01 16.20 10.02
N ARG A 157 14.25 16.45 9.59
CA ARG A 157 15.19 15.40 9.17
C ARG A 157 15.45 14.38 10.27
N GLN A 158 15.65 14.84 11.51
CA GLN A 158 15.85 13.96 12.67
C GLN A 158 14.58 13.20 13.03
N ARG A 159 13.43 13.87 13.06
CA ARG A 159 12.13 13.26 13.35
C ARG A 159 11.76 12.15 12.36
N TRP A 160 12.04 12.36 11.08
CA TRP A 160 11.73 11.40 10.01
C TRP A 160 12.92 10.53 9.61
N HIS A 161 13.97 10.50 10.41
CA HIS A 161 15.08 9.59 10.20
C HIS A 161 14.63 8.15 10.40
N SER A 162 14.95 7.26 9.45
CA SER A 162 14.73 5.83 9.61
C SER A 162 16.04 5.17 10.02
N TYR A 163 16.09 4.59 11.21
CA TYR A 163 17.25 3.86 11.74
C TYR A 163 17.42 2.46 11.13
N THR A 164 16.55 2.08 10.19
CA THR A 164 16.56 0.76 9.58
C THR A 164 16.56 0.89 8.07
N LEU A 165 17.26 -0.01 7.38
CA LEU A 165 17.31 -0.02 5.91
C LEU A 165 16.00 -0.46 5.25
N TRP A 166 15.02 -0.88 6.05
CA TRP A 166 13.79 -1.52 5.56
C TRP A 166 12.53 -0.70 5.78
N HIS A 167 12.57 0.37 6.59
CA HIS A 167 11.42 1.26 6.82
C HIS A 167 11.62 2.61 6.14
N TYR A 168 10.55 3.13 5.56
CA TYR A 168 10.49 4.45 4.93
C TYR A 168 9.32 5.24 5.52
N ASN A 169 9.58 6.50 5.85
CA ASN A 169 8.62 7.36 6.51
C ASN A 169 7.63 8.01 5.52
N THR A 170 6.38 8.06 5.95
CA THR A 170 5.32 8.87 5.35
C THR A 170 4.63 9.67 6.45
N ILE A 171 3.86 10.67 6.06
CA ILE A 171 2.98 11.42 6.98
C ILE A 171 1.61 11.56 6.33
N HIS A 172 0.58 11.73 7.15
CA HIS A 172 -0.75 12.07 6.65
C HIS A 172 -0.76 13.46 6.03
N VAL A 173 -1.61 13.68 5.02
CA VAL A 173 -1.78 15.01 4.42
C VAL A 173 -2.26 16.03 5.46
N SER A 174 -3.04 15.62 6.46
CA SER A 174 -3.45 16.47 7.59
C SER A 174 -2.27 16.94 8.46
N GLN A 175 -1.19 16.16 8.54
CA GLN A 175 0.06 16.55 9.21
C GLN A 175 0.92 17.43 8.31
N LEU A 176 0.86 17.24 6.99
CA LEU A 176 1.62 18.04 6.01
C LEU A 176 1.27 19.53 6.09
N ASP A 177 -0.01 19.88 6.28
CA ASP A 177 -0.44 21.27 6.46
C ASP A 177 0.36 21.97 7.56
N LYS A 178 0.47 21.34 8.73
CA LYS A 178 1.23 21.88 9.87
C LYS A 178 2.72 22.02 9.57
N VAL A 179 3.29 21.07 8.83
CA VAL A 179 4.70 21.16 8.40
C VAL A 179 4.89 22.42 7.56
N PHE A 180 4.03 22.68 6.59
CA PHE A 180 4.18 23.84 5.70
C PHE A 180 3.85 25.16 6.38
N GLU A 181 2.94 25.18 7.35
CA GLU A 181 2.71 26.31 8.23
C GLU A 181 3.97 26.67 9.04
N ASP A 182 4.78 25.71 9.51
CA ASP A 182 6.02 26.01 10.25
C ASP A 182 7.04 26.79 9.41
N PHE A 183 6.93 26.74 8.08
CA PHE A 183 7.78 27.45 7.13
C PHE A 183 7.10 28.65 6.47
N ASP A 184 5.82 28.92 6.74
CA ASP A 184 4.99 29.91 6.04
C ASP A 184 5.01 29.70 4.51
N ILE A 185 4.83 28.44 4.08
CA ILE A 185 4.80 28.06 2.66
C ILE A 185 3.43 28.40 2.06
N ASP A 186 3.45 29.00 0.86
CA ASP A 186 2.26 29.15 0.02
C ASP A 186 1.89 27.80 -0.60
N LYS A 187 0.87 27.16 -0.02
CA LYS A 187 0.38 25.84 -0.44
C LYS A 187 -0.17 25.85 -1.87
N SER A 188 -0.53 27.00 -2.44
CA SER A 188 -1.04 27.12 -3.81
C SER A 188 0.03 26.87 -4.89
N LEU A 189 1.31 26.92 -4.51
CA LEU A 189 2.47 26.60 -5.35
C LEU A 189 2.71 25.09 -5.48
N ILE A 190 2.01 24.29 -4.67
CA ILE A 190 2.19 22.85 -4.58
C ILE A 190 0.90 22.16 -5.02
N THR A 191 1.07 21.18 -5.90
CA THR A 191 -0.02 20.30 -6.36
C THR A 191 0.21 18.90 -5.80
N LEU A 192 -0.75 18.41 -5.02
CA LEU A 192 -0.80 17.04 -4.58
C LEU A 192 -1.35 16.17 -5.71
N VAL A 193 -0.64 15.09 -6.05
CA VAL A 193 -0.98 14.21 -7.17
C VAL A 193 -1.07 12.78 -6.63
N GLU A 194 -2.22 12.12 -6.76
CA GLU A 194 -2.30 10.68 -6.44
C GLU A 194 -1.26 9.92 -7.27
N ASP A 195 -0.46 9.04 -6.63
CA ASP A 195 0.66 8.39 -7.30
C ASP A 195 0.17 7.54 -8.49
N PRO A 196 0.49 7.92 -9.74
CA PRO A 196 0.03 7.18 -10.92
C PRO A 196 0.48 5.72 -10.92
N LEU A 197 1.62 5.43 -10.27
CA LEU A 197 2.15 4.08 -10.15
C LEU A 197 1.31 3.19 -9.25
N TYR A 198 0.57 3.76 -8.30
CA TYR A 198 -0.35 3.01 -7.47
C TYR A 198 -1.45 2.38 -8.33
N GLU A 199 -2.09 3.15 -9.21
CA GLU A 199 -3.13 2.61 -10.08
C GLU A 199 -2.55 1.65 -11.13
N VAL A 200 -1.43 2.00 -11.79
CA VAL A 200 -0.79 1.08 -12.75
C VAL A 200 -0.54 -0.28 -12.08
N ARG A 201 -0.02 -0.26 -10.85
CA ARG A 201 0.20 -1.49 -10.08
C ARG A 201 -1.11 -2.19 -9.70
N ARG A 202 -2.17 -1.46 -9.37
CA ARG A 202 -3.50 -2.01 -9.08
C ARG A 202 -4.11 -2.69 -10.31
N MET A 203 -3.97 -2.09 -11.49
CA MET A 203 -4.37 -2.70 -12.76
C MET A 203 -3.58 -3.98 -13.04
N GLU A 204 -2.26 -4.00 -12.78
CA GLU A 204 -1.47 -5.23 -12.88
C GLU A 204 -1.89 -6.28 -11.84
N LEU A 205 -2.24 -5.88 -10.61
CA LEU A 205 -2.75 -6.80 -9.58
C LEU A 205 -4.01 -7.49 -10.08
N ILE A 206 -4.97 -6.71 -10.61
CA ILE A 206 -6.20 -7.26 -11.18
C ILE A 206 -5.86 -8.19 -12.34
N ALA A 207 -5.03 -7.74 -13.27
CA ALA A 207 -4.69 -8.49 -14.49
C ALA A 207 -3.97 -9.81 -14.21
N ARG A 208 -2.92 -9.77 -13.38
CA ARG A 208 -1.90 -10.83 -13.27
C ARG A 208 -1.64 -11.30 -11.83
N GLY A 209 -2.40 -10.83 -10.84
CA GLY A 209 -2.20 -11.21 -9.45
C GLY A 209 -0.88 -10.73 -8.85
N VAL A 210 -0.24 -9.69 -9.41
CA VAL A 210 1.04 -9.20 -8.89
C VAL A 210 0.86 -8.47 -7.55
N THR A 211 1.86 -8.56 -6.68
CA THR A 211 1.84 -7.86 -5.40
C THR A 211 1.86 -6.33 -5.56
N MET A 212 0.98 -5.64 -4.83
CA MET A 212 0.96 -4.19 -4.70
C MET A 212 2.28 -3.64 -4.14
N ARG A 213 2.79 -2.58 -4.76
CA ARG A 213 3.97 -1.83 -4.34
C ARG A 213 4.05 -0.53 -5.14
N VAL A 214 4.71 0.46 -4.57
CA VAL A 214 5.03 1.73 -5.21
C VAL A 214 6.54 1.95 -5.14
N PHE A 215 7.03 3.03 -5.73
CA PHE A 215 8.43 3.44 -5.57
C PHE A 215 8.54 4.63 -4.64
N ASN A 216 9.46 4.57 -3.68
CA ASN A 216 9.80 5.74 -2.89
C ASN A 216 10.59 6.78 -3.74
N PRO A 217 10.94 7.94 -3.18
CA PRO A 217 11.67 8.98 -3.92
C PRO A 217 13.08 8.58 -4.39
N LYS A 218 13.60 7.44 -3.93
CA LYS A 218 14.89 6.86 -4.34
C LYS A 218 14.72 5.72 -5.35
N LEU A 219 13.53 5.56 -5.93
CA LEU A 219 13.18 4.45 -6.82
C LEU A 219 13.37 3.07 -6.19
N ILE A 220 13.27 2.98 -4.86
CA ILE A 220 13.26 1.71 -4.15
C ILE A 220 11.81 1.22 -4.09
N PRO A 221 11.51 -0.03 -4.50
CA PRO A 221 10.18 -0.58 -4.36
C PRO A 221 9.82 -0.72 -2.88
N VAL A 222 8.71 -0.08 -2.49
CA VAL A 222 8.18 -0.09 -1.14
C VAL A 222 6.72 -0.55 -1.14
N ILE A 223 6.28 -1.07 0.00
CA ILE A 223 4.97 -1.70 0.16
C ILE A 223 4.33 -1.27 1.48
N GLU A 224 3.04 -1.02 1.44
CA GLU A 224 2.25 -0.70 2.63
C GLU A 224 2.08 -1.94 3.52
N PRO A 225 1.94 -1.78 4.85
CA PRO A 225 1.79 -2.90 5.77
C PRO A 225 0.67 -3.89 5.36
N TYR A 226 -0.49 -3.36 4.94
CA TYR A 226 -1.65 -4.16 4.50
C TYR A 226 -1.35 -4.98 3.24
N HIS A 227 -0.64 -4.38 2.28
CA HIS A 227 -0.22 -5.08 1.07
C HIS A 227 0.87 -6.11 1.36
N ALA A 228 1.74 -5.89 2.36
CA ALA A 228 2.72 -6.88 2.81
C ALA A 228 2.02 -8.09 3.45
N ILE A 229 0.99 -7.87 4.27
CA ILE A 229 0.15 -8.94 4.83
C ILE A 229 -0.52 -9.74 3.71
N ASP A 230 -1.12 -9.06 2.73
CA ASP A 230 -1.74 -9.71 1.57
C ASP A 230 -0.73 -10.53 0.74
N ALA A 231 0.50 -10.03 0.58
CA ALA A 231 1.59 -10.73 -0.09
C ALA A 231 1.99 -12.01 0.65
N VAL A 232 2.18 -11.92 1.98
CA VAL A 232 2.50 -13.09 2.82
C VAL A 232 1.37 -14.11 2.74
N PHE A 233 0.12 -13.68 2.83
CA PHE A 233 -1.03 -14.57 2.69
C PHE A 233 -1.06 -15.25 1.31
N THR A 234 -0.97 -14.48 0.23
CA THR A 234 -1.05 -15.00 -1.14
C THR A 234 0.11 -15.97 -1.45
N GLU A 235 1.29 -15.72 -0.91
CA GLU A 235 2.49 -16.52 -1.20
C GLU A 235 2.71 -17.71 -0.25
N CYS A 236 2.24 -17.63 0.99
CA CYS A 236 2.51 -18.64 2.02
C CYS A 236 1.26 -19.41 2.47
N VAL A 237 0.05 -18.93 2.16
CA VAL A 237 -1.21 -19.59 2.55
C VAL A 237 -1.88 -20.26 1.36
N MET A 238 -2.02 -19.54 0.25
CA MET A 238 -2.67 -20.08 -0.94
C MET A 238 -1.80 -21.17 -1.58
N GLY A 239 -2.45 -22.23 -2.09
CA GLY A 239 -1.77 -23.39 -2.65
C GLY A 239 -1.44 -24.50 -1.65
N ILE A 240 -1.91 -24.39 -0.40
CA ILE A 240 -1.81 -25.45 0.62
C ILE A 240 -3.23 -25.83 1.04
N ASN A 241 -3.50 -27.13 1.19
CA ASN A 241 -4.73 -27.60 1.80
C ASN A 241 -4.56 -27.67 3.33
N TRP A 242 -4.97 -26.61 4.03
CA TRP A 242 -4.74 -26.48 5.48
C TRP A 242 -5.56 -27.43 6.36
N ARG A 243 -6.47 -28.21 5.77
CA ARG A 243 -7.28 -29.20 6.49
C ARG A 243 -6.69 -30.61 6.44
N THR A 244 -6.20 -31.02 5.27
CA THR A 244 -5.82 -32.43 5.03
C THR A 244 -4.34 -32.62 4.74
N GLU A 245 -3.63 -31.58 4.30
CA GLU A 245 -2.23 -31.70 3.92
C GLU A 245 -1.33 -31.69 5.13
N MET A 246 -0.64 -32.81 5.34
CA MET A 246 0.30 -32.98 6.45
C MET A 246 1.70 -33.19 5.91
N CYS A 247 2.68 -32.48 6.50
CA CYS A 247 4.08 -32.72 6.22
C CYS A 247 4.47 -34.14 6.67
N THR A 248 5.00 -34.93 5.75
CA THR A 248 5.43 -36.31 6.02
C THR A 248 6.79 -36.40 6.71
N TYR A 249 7.55 -35.30 6.75
CA TYR A 249 8.90 -35.25 7.29
C TYR A 249 9.00 -34.77 8.74
N HIS A 250 8.13 -33.83 9.15
CA HIS A 250 8.23 -33.17 10.45
C HIS A 250 6.88 -33.17 11.19
N PRO A 251 6.79 -33.76 12.39
CA PRO A 251 5.63 -33.62 13.27
C PRO A 251 5.34 -32.13 13.54
N TYR A 252 4.06 -31.75 13.55
CA TYR A 252 3.61 -30.38 13.81
C TYR A 252 4.07 -29.29 12.81
N CYS A 253 4.65 -29.64 11.65
CA CYS A 253 5.13 -28.68 10.63
C CYS A 253 4.05 -27.67 10.26
N SER A 254 2.82 -28.13 10.00
CA SER A 254 1.70 -27.26 9.57
C SER A 254 1.31 -26.24 10.65
N MET A 255 1.37 -26.63 11.93
CA MET A 255 1.08 -25.72 13.06
C MET A 255 2.19 -24.68 13.22
N GLN A 256 3.46 -25.10 13.16
CA GLN A 256 4.61 -24.19 13.25
C GLN A 256 4.63 -23.20 12.07
N LEU A 257 4.40 -23.70 10.85
CA LEU A 257 4.30 -22.90 9.65
C LEU A 257 3.15 -21.88 9.77
N LYS A 258 1.96 -22.31 10.19
CA LYS A 258 0.82 -21.41 10.43
C LYS A 258 1.17 -20.31 11.44
N ASN A 259 1.78 -20.67 12.57
CA ASN A 259 2.19 -19.70 13.59
C ASN A 259 3.23 -18.70 13.04
N LYS A 260 4.21 -19.18 12.26
CA LYS A 260 5.22 -18.32 11.62
C LYS A 260 4.60 -17.33 10.63
N ILE A 261 3.66 -17.79 9.81
CA ILE A 261 2.89 -16.95 8.87
C ILE A 261 2.10 -15.88 9.63
N VAL A 262 1.32 -16.29 10.64
CA VAL A 262 0.49 -15.38 11.45
C VAL A 262 1.35 -14.34 12.17
N ASN A 263 2.43 -14.77 12.82
CA ASN A 263 3.36 -13.87 13.51
C ASN A 263 3.99 -12.85 12.55
N CYS A 264 4.40 -13.28 11.36
CA CYS A 264 4.94 -12.38 10.34
C CYS A 264 3.89 -11.35 9.89
N MET A 265 2.65 -11.76 9.65
CA MET A 265 1.57 -10.83 9.32
C MET A 265 1.28 -9.83 10.45
N TYR A 266 1.30 -10.27 11.72
CA TYR A 266 1.14 -9.37 12.86
C TYR A 266 2.28 -8.36 13.01
N GLN A 267 3.52 -8.73 12.67
CA GLN A 267 4.64 -7.78 12.68
C GLN A 267 4.39 -6.59 11.74
N TYR A 268 3.74 -6.83 10.60
CA TYR A 268 3.32 -5.75 9.70
C TYR A 268 2.11 -4.98 10.24
N LEU A 269 1.12 -5.67 10.82
CA LEU A 269 -0.10 -5.04 11.33
C LEU A 269 0.18 -4.10 12.52
N MET A 270 1.09 -4.48 13.42
CA MET A 270 1.35 -3.77 14.68
C MET A 270 2.32 -2.60 14.52
N ILE A 271 2.92 -2.41 13.35
CA ILE A 271 3.87 -1.32 13.13
C ILE A 271 3.13 0.02 12.98
N ASN A 272 3.84 1.14 13.18
CA ASN A 272 3.29 2.45 12.89
C ASN A 272 2.79 2.52 11.43
N PRO A 273 1.51 2.82 11.17
CA PRO A 273 0.95 2.87 9.82
C PRO A 273 1.62 3.91 8.92
N GLU A 274 2.33 4.90 9.48
CA GLU A 274 3.14 5.88 8.76
C GLU A 274 4.40 5.26 8.10
N TYR A 275 4.75 4.02 8.42
CA TYR A 275 5.86 3.33 7.75
C TYR A 275 5.43 2.57 6.50
N LEU A 276 6.33 2.57 5.52
CA LEU A 276 6.35 1.66 4.39
C LEU A 276 7.54 0.73 4.52
N PHE A 277 7.41 -0.48 4.00
CA PHE A 277 8.45 -1.48 4.02
C PHE A 277 9.16 -1.58 2.67
N SER A 278 10.44 -1.92 2.68
CA SER A 278 11.09 -2.40 1.46
C SER A 278 10.41 -3.66 0.97
N TYR A 279 10.03 -3.70 -0.31
CA TYR A 279 9.46 -4.91 -0.90
C TYR A 279 10.44 -6.09 -0.88
N ASN A 280 11.76 -5.83 -0.92
CA ASN A 280 12.77 -6.87 -0.78
C ASN A 280 12.72 -7.52 0.62
N ALA A 281 12.49 -6.75 1.68
CA ALA A 281 12.35 -7.29 3.03
C ALA A 281 11.16 -8.27 3.12
N VAL A 282 10.02 -7.92 2.53
CA VAL A 282 8.85 -8.81 2.46
C VAL A 282 9.16 -10.10 1.69
N LYS A 283 9.85 -10.01 0.54
CA LYS A 283 10.29 -11.21 -0.20
C LYS A 283 11.22 -12.10 0.64
N TYR A 284 12.13 -11.50 1.42
CA TYR A 284 12.99 -12.27 2.32
C TYR A 284 12.18 -12.95 3.43
N ALA A 285 11.21 -12.27 4.04
CA ALA A 285 10.31 -12.86 5.02
C ALA A 285 9.51 -14.04 4.45
N ILE A 286 8.93 -13.88 3.24
CA ILE A 286 8.23 -14.96 2.53
C ILE A 286 9.16 -16.15 2.27
N LYS A 287 10.39 -15.89 1.80
CA LYS A 287 11.38 -16.95 1.58
C LYS A 287 11.74 -17.68 2.87
N ASP A 288 11.87 -16.95 3.98
CA ASP A 288 12.16 -17.51 5.29
C ASP A 288 11.01 -18.36 5.84
N ILE A 289 9.76 -17.93 5.64
CA ILE A 289 8.57 -18.72 5.96
C ILE A 289 8.54 -20.01 5.14
N LYS A 290 8.77 -19.93 3.82
CA LYS A 290 8.74 -21.11 2.93
C LYS A 290 9.82 -22.15 3.29
N ARG A 291 10.92 -21.72 3.91
CA ARG A 291 11.98 -22.62 4.41
C ARG A 291 11.57 -23.42 5.65
N GLU A 292 10.59 -22.97 6.41
CA GLU A 292 10.10 -23.67 7.59
C GLU A 292 9.58 -25.08 7.23
N CYS A 293 8.96 -25.21 6.05
CA CYS A 293 8.44 -26.48 5.57
C CYS A 293 8.46 -26.53 4.04
N ILE A 294 9.60 -26.90 3.46
CA ILE A 294 9.79 -26.95 2.00
C ILE A 294 8.76 -27.87 1.32
N PHE A 295 8.33 -28.94 1.99
CA PHE A 295 7.33 -29.90 1.51
C PHE A 295 6.09 -29.21 0.92
N HIS A 296 5.55 -28.22 1.62
CA HIS A 296 4.35 -27.51 1.19
C HIS A 296 4.57 -26.61 -0.05
N TYR A 297 5.82 -26.33 -0.42
CA TYR A 297 6.17 -25.39 -1.49
C TYR A 297 6.99 -26.04 -2.63
N LEU A 298 7.03 -27.38 -2.69
CA LEU A 298 7.66 -28.09 -3.79
C LEU A 298 6.86 -27.91 -5.10
N PRO A 299 7.55 -27.77 -6.26
CA PRO A 299 6.89 -27.54 -7.55
C PRO A 299 6.17 -28.76 -8.13
N GLU A 300 6.51 -30.00 -7.71
CA GLU A 300 6.03 -31.26 -8.31
C GLU A 300 4.69 -31.75 -7.72
N ARG A 301 3.79 -30.85 -7.34
CA ARG A 301 2.58 -31.20 -6.57
C ARG A 301 1.34 -31.54 -7.41
N ASP A 302 1.46 -31.58 -8.74
CA ASP A 302 0.33 -31.69 -9.70
C ASP A 302 -0.85 -30.76 -9.35
N THR A 303 -0.52 -29.61 -8.78
CA THR A 303 -1.49 -28.66 -8.24
C THR A 303 -2.23 -27.97 -9.38
N PRO A 304 -3.57 -27.86 -9.35
CA PRO A 304 -4.30 -27.10 -10.35
C PRO A 304 -3.86 -25.62 -10.32
N GLU A 305 -3.79 -24.99 -11.49
CA GLU A 305 -3.41 -23.58 -11.63
C GLU A 305 -4.51 -22.67 -11.05
N PHE A 306 -4.39 -22.34 -9.77
CA PHE A 306 -5.40 -21.59 -9.02
C PHE A 306 -5.22 -20.07 -9.09
N ARG A 307 -4.06 -19.57 -9.53
CA ARG A 307 -3.83 -18.13 -9.69
C ARG A 307 -4.40 -17.63 -11.01
N LEU A 308 -4.43 -18.50 -12.03
CA LEU A 308 -4.95 -18.20 -13.36
C LEU A 308 -4.26 -16.99 -14.00
N ASN A 309 -3.00 -16.72 -13.64
CA ASN A 309 -2.30 -15.46 -13.97
C ASN A 309 -2.12 -15.22 -15.48
N ASP A 310 -2.14 -16.29 -16.27
CA ASP A 310 -1.96 -16.25 -17.73
C ASP A 310 -3.28 -16.00 -18.50
N TYR A 311 -4.42 -15.94 -17.80
CA TYR A 311 -5.73 -15.71 -18.40
C TYR A 311 -6.18 -14.23 -18.29
N PRO A 312 -6.78 -13.64 -19.34
CA PRO A 312 -7.41 -12.33 -19.25
C PRO A 312 -8.51 -12.30 -18.19
N VAL A 313 -8.62 -11.20 -17.44
CA VAL A 313 -9.51 -11.10 -16.27
C VAL A 313 -11.00 -11.24 -16.59
N THR A 314 -11.40 -10.84 -17.80
CA THR A 314 -12.78 -10.95 -18.30
C THR A 314 -13.04 -12.26 -19.03
N MET A 315 -12.02 -13.09 -19.25
CA MET A 315 -12.19 -14.38 -19.91
C MET A 315 -13.08 -15.27 -19.06
N GLY A 316 -14.13 -15.80 -19.69
CA GLY A 316 -14.98 -16.82 -19.07
C GLY A 316 -14.26 -18.16 -19.06
N ILE A 317 -14.13 -18.74 -17.87
CA ILE A 317 -13.59 -20.09 -17.66
C ILE A 317 -14.75 -21.01 -17.27
N ASP A 318 -14.69 -22.25 -17.76
CA ASP A 318 -15.68 -23.28 -17.44
C ASP A 318 -15.71 -23.54 -15.93
N TRP A 319 -16.91 -23.56 -15.36
CA TRP A 319 -17.15 -23.86 -13.94
C TRP A 319 -16.44 -25.13 -13.46
N VAL A 320 -16.21 -26.13 -14.33
CA VAL A 320 -15.44 -27.34 -14.03
C VAL A 320 -14.03 -27.03 -13.54
N GLU A 321 -13.35 -26.01 -14.08
CA GLU A 321 -11.99 -25.64 -13.62
C GLU A 321 -12.02 -25.08 -12.19
N TYR A 322 -13.04 -24.30 -11.84
CA TYR A 322 -13.24 -23.84 -10.47
C TYR A 322 -13.43 -25.01 -9.50
N PHE A 323 -14.24 -26.01 -9.88
CA PHE A 323 -14.47 -27.19 -9.06
C PHE A 323 -13.23 -28.06 -8.90
N LYS A 324 -12.38 -28.17 -9.92
CA LYS A 324 -11.09 -28.86 -9.80
C LYS A 324 -10.23 -28.21 -8.70
N ILE A 325 -10.14 -26.88 -8.68
CA ILE A 325 -9.40 -26.13 -7.67
C ILE A 325 -10.01 -26.37 -6.28
N THR A 326 -11.32 -26.15 -6.10
CA THR A 326 -11.93 -26.26 -4.77
C THR A 326 -11.91 -27.67 -4.22
N THR A 327 -12.07 -28.67 -5.08
CA THR A 327 -12.02 -30.09 -4.68
C THR A 327 -10.61 -30.50 -4.27
N PHE A 328 -9.59 -30.14 -5.06
CA PHE A 328 -8.20 -30.49 -4.77
C PHE A 328 -7.74 -29.95 -3.41
N PHE A 329 -8.11 -28.71 -3.11
CA PHE A 329 -7.68 -28.01 -1.89
C PHE A 329 -8.66 -28.12 -0.70
N ASP A 330 -9.74 -28.90 -0.83
CA ASP A 330 -10.83 -28.96 0.17
C ASP A 330 -11.30 -27.57 0.61
N LEU A 331 -11.52 -26.69 -0.37
CA LEU A 331 -11.99 -25.33 -0.19
C LEU A 331 -13.51 -25.29 -0.23
N ASN A 332 -14.10 -24.38 0.55
CA ASN A 332 -15.52 -24.10 0.46
C ASN A 332 -15.85 -23.62 -0.98
N SER A 333 -16.80 -24.29 -1.63
CA SER A 333 -17.31 -23.85 -2.94
C SER A 333 -18.44 -22.84 -2.76
N PHE A 334 -18.55 -21.91 -3.71
CA PHE A 334 -19.64 -20.94 -3.80
C PHE A 334 -20.60 -21.28 -4.94
N GLU A 335 -20.84 -22.58 -5.13
CA GLU A 335 -21.64 -23.12 -6.23
C GLU A 335 -23.02 -22.46 -6.32
N GLN A 336 -23.70 -22.27 -5.18
CA GLN A 336 -25.06 -21.72 -5.17
C GLN A 336 -25.14 -20.32 -5.79
N VAL A 337 -24.01 -19.60 -5.83
CA VAL A 337 -23.90 -18.26 -6.42
C VAL A 337 -23.53 -18.32 -7.91
N LEU A 338 -22.88 -19.42 -8.34
CA LEU A 338 -22.43 -19.64 -9.71
C LEU A 338 -23.44 -20.44 -10.55
N GLN A 339 -24.47 -21.00 -9.92
CA GLN A 339 -25.50 -21.80 -10.59
C GLN A 339 -26.12 -21.04 -11.77
N GLY A 340 -26.11 -21.68 -12.94
CA GLY A 340 -26.66 -21.13 -14.18
C GLY A 340 -25.67 -20.35 -15.06
N HIS A 341 -24.44 -20.11 -14.61
CA HIS A 341 -23.40 -19.47 -15.40
C HIS A 341 -22.38 -20.51 -15.92
N PRO A 342 -22.43 -20.90 -17.21
CA PRO A 342 -21.51 -21.92 -17.75
C PRO A 342 -20.06 -21.42 -17.81
N LEU A 343 -19.87 -20.10 -17.92
CA LEU A 343 -18.58 -19.45 -17.98
C LEU A 343 -18.50 -18.39 -16.88
N ILE A 344 -17.48 -18.50 -16.03
CA ILE A 344 -17.24 -17.61 -14.90
C ILE A 344 -16.02 -16.75 -15.22
N PRO A 345 -16.08 -15.41 -15.10
CA PRO A 345 -14.94 -14.58 -15.40
C PRO A 345 -13.78 -14.86 -14.43
N VAL A 346 -12.54 -14.86 -14.94
CA VAL A 346 -11.31 -15.14 -14.19
C VAL A 346 -11.22 -14.33 -12.89
N TRP A 347 -11.56 -13.03 -12.93
CA TRP A 347 -11.50 -12.19 -11.73
C TRP A 347 -12.40 -12.71 -10.60
N LEU A 348 -13.57 -13.26 -10.94
CA LEU A 348 -14.53 -13.78 -9.98
C LEU A 348 -14.06 -15.11 -9.39
N ILE A 349 -13.47 -15.99 -10.23
CA ILE A 349 -12.84 -17.23 -9.77
C ILE A 349 -11.70 -16.91 -8.79
N ARG A 350 -10.78 -16.01 -9.14
CA ARG A 350 -9.67 -15.58 -8.26
C ARG A 350 -10.20 -15.06 -6.93
N MET A 351 -11.28 -14.27 -6.96
CA MET A 351 -11.89 -13.72 -5.76
C MET A 351 -12.43 -14.83 -4.84
N PHE A 352 -13.23 -15.75 -5.39
CA PHE A 352 -13.82 -16.86 -4.64
C PHE A 352 -12.78 -17.83 -4.10
N VAL A 353 -11.78 -18.16 -4.91
CA VAL A 353 -10.69 -19.04 -4.51
C VAL A 353 -9.90 -18.44 -3.34
N LYS A 354 -9.53 -17.16 -3.43
CA LYS A 354 -8.85 -16.47 -2.32
C LYS A 354 -9.74 -16.35 -1.08
N LEU A 355 -11.02 -16.05 -1.23
CA LEU A 355 -11.98 -16.03 -0.12
C LEU A 355 -12.10 -17.39 0.58
N ALA A 356 -12.12 -18.49 -0.18
CA ALA A 356 -12.20 -19.83 0.40
C ALA A 356 -10.94 -20.17 1.20
N TRP A 357 -9.74 -19.76 0.75
CA TRP A 357 -8.52 -19.87 1.56
C TRP A 357 -8.55 -18.98 2.81
N ILE A 358 -9.12 -17.78 2.74
CA ILE A 358 -9.31 -16.93 3.93
C ILE A 358 -10.16 -17.68 4.95
N GLN A 359 -11.27 -18.30 4.54
CA GLN A 359 -12.11 -19.11 5.42
C GLN A 359 -11.40 -20.36 5.95
N GLN A 360 -10.60 -21.04 5.12
CA GLN A 360 -9.89 -22.26 5.54
C GLN A 360 -8.76 -21.96 6.53
N PHE A 361 -7.99 -20.90 6.27
CA PHE A 361 -6.83 -20.52 7.08
C PHE A 361 -7.22 -19.78 8.36
N PHE A 362 -8.28 -18.97 8.31
CA PHE A 362 -8.90 -18.28 9.44
C PHE A 362 -10.31 -18.84 9.74
N PRO A 363 -10.43 -20.11 10.15
CA PRO A 363 -11.72 -20.79 10.28
C PRO A 363 -12.59 -20.32 11.47
N LYS A 364 -12.11 -19.37 12.30
CA LYS A 364 -12.71 -18.94 13.58
C LYS A 364 -12.52 -17.44 13.80
N ASN A 365 -12.95 -16.91 14.96
CA ASN A 365 -12.59 -15.57 15.46
C ASN A 365 -11.07 -15.34 15.64
N ASP A 366 -10.25 -16.36 15.40
CA ASP A 366 -8.79 -16.24 15.37
C ASP A 366 -8.34 -15.22 14.33
N CYS A 367 -7.49 -14.30 14.77
CA CYS A 367 -6.86 -13.31 13.91
C CYS A 367 -7.85 -12.46 13.11
N ARG A 368 -8.99 -12.06 13.72
CA ARG A 368 -10.04 -11.24 13.09
C ARG A 368 -9.48 -10.01 12.37
N ASP A 369 -8.49 -9.35 12.96
CA ASP A 369 -7.86 -8.16 12.37
C ASP A 369 -7.07 -8.50 11.11
N LEU A 370 -6.24 -9.56 11.13
CA LEU A 370 -5.56 -10.03 9.93
C LEU A 370 -6.54 -10.50 8.85
N ARG A 371 -7.61 -11.18 9.23
CA ARG A 371 -8.67 -11.61 8.31
C ARG A 371 -9.25 -10.39 7.58
N LYS A 372 -9.62 -9.33 8.31
CA LYS A 372 -10.11 -8.06 7.74
C LYS A 372 -9.11 -7.45 6.77
N VAL A 373 -7.82 -7.40 7.14
CA VAL A 373 -6.77 -6.87 6.26
C VAL A 373 -6.66 -7.65 4.95
N VAL A 374 -6.64 -8.98 5.01
CA VAL A 374 -6.55 -9.83 3.81
C VAL A 374 -7.80 -9.71 2.95
N ILE A 375 -8.98 -9.52 3.55
CA ILE A 375 -10.23 -9.23 2.84
C ILE A 375 -10.16 -7.88 2.11
N SER A 376 -9.62 -6.84 2.73
CA SER A 376 -9.40 -5.55 2.04
C SER A 376 -8.42 -5.71 0.87
N GLY A 377 -7.38 -6.53 1.03
CA GLY A 377 -6.45 -6.90 -0.04
C GLY A 377 -7.12 -7.67 -1.19
N LEU A 378 -8.02 -8.60 -0.88
CA LEU A 378 -8.88 -9.30 -1.85
C LEU A 378 -9.71 -8.31 -2.67
N LEU A 379 -10.41 -7.38 -2.02
CA LEU A 379 -11.29 -6.42 -2.69
C LEU A 379 -10.52 -5.46 -3.62
N LEU A 380 -9.25 -5.20 -3.35
CA LEU A 380 -8.39 -4.41 -4.23
C LEU A 380 -8.11 -5.11 -5.57
N SER A 381 -8.16 -6.45 -5.60
CA SER A 381 -7.97 -7.25 -6.81
C SER A 381 -9.24 -7.42 -7.65
N VAL A 382 -10.35 -6.80 -7.26
CA VAL A 382 -11.63 -6.81 -8.00
C VAL A 382 -11.68 -5.63 -8.98
N PRO A 383 -12.15 -5.82 -10.23
CA PRO A 383 -12.43 -4.73 -11.16
C PRO A 383 -13.33 -3.64 -10.55
N LYS A 384 -13.04 -2.36 -10.85
CA LYS A 384 -13.66 -1.20 -10.16
C LYS A 384 -15.19 -1.22 -10.28
N GLU A 385 -15.69 -1.57 -11.46
CA GLU A 385 -17.10 -1.71 -11.80
C GLU A 385 -17.83 -2.79 -10.98
N HIS A 386 -17.10 -3.69 -10.33
CA HIS A 386 -17.64 -4.79 -9.53
C HIS A 386 -17.34 -4.67 -8.03
N THR A 387 -16.55 -3.67 -7.60
CA THR A 387 -16.09 -3.56 -6.20
C THR A 387 -17.26 -3.44 -5.22
N THR A 388 -18.27 -2.60 -5.47
CA THR A 388 -19.42 -2.45 -4.56
C THR A 388 -20.18 -3.75 -4.35
N TYR A 389 -20.45 -4.47 -5.44
CA TYR A 389 -21.14 -5.76 -5.40
C TYR A 389 -20.29 -6.81 -4.66
N ALA A 390 -18.99 -6.89 -4.97
CA ALA A 390 -18.07 -7.80 -4.32
C ALA A 390 -17.94 -7.52 -2.81
N THR A 391 -17.84 -6.25 -2.39
CA THR A 391 -17.79 -5.86 -0.98
C THR A 391 -19.02 -6.32 -0.22
N HIS A 392 -20.22 -6.04 -0.75
CA HIS A 392 -21.47 -6.47 -0.12
C HIS A 392 -21.51 -7.99 0.06
N TRP A 393 -21.12 -8.72 -0.99
CA TRP A 393 -21.17 -10.18 -1.00
C TRP A 393 -20.13 -10.82 -0.06
N VAL A 394 -18.89 -10.34 -0.09
CA VAL A 394 -17.82 -10.82 0.80
C VAL A 394 -18.20 -10.59 2.26
N ASN A 395 -18.75 -9.42 2.60
CA ASN A 395 -19.22 -9.13 3.95
C ASN A 395 -20.35 -10.08 4.38
N GLY A 396 -21.34 -10.32 3.51
CA GLY A 396 -22.44 -11.26 3.81
C GLY A 396 -21.95 -12.69 4.09
N ILE A 397 -20.93 -13.15 3.36
CA ILE A 397 -20.33 -14.48 3.62
C ILE A 397 -19.58 -14.51 4.94
N ILE A 398 -18.80 -13.47 5.25
CA ILE A 398 -18.07 -13.39 6.51
C ILE A 398 -19.06 -13.38 7.68
N GLU A 399 -20.12 -12.58 7.60
CA GLU A 399 -21.16 -12.51 8.62
C GLU A 399 -21.86 -13.86 8.80
N ALA A 400 -22.21 -14.55 7.70
CA ALA A 400 -22.80 -15.88 7.76
C ALA A 400 -21.84 -16.93 8.37
N THR A 401 -20.54 -16.87 8.04
CA THR A 401 -19.51 -17.73 8.64
C THR A 401 -19.35 -17.44 10.14
N ASP A 402 -19.28 -16.17 10.53
CA ASP A 402 -19.14 -15.74 11.92
C ASP A 402 -20.38 -16.12 12.75
N ALA A 403 -21.58 -15.96 12.19
CA ALA A 403 -22.84 -16.35 12.84
C ALA A 403 -22.93 -17.87 13.08
N LYS A 404 -22.55 -18.67 12.07
CA LYS A 404 -22.46 -20.13 12.22
C LYS A 404 -21.46 -20.52 13.32
N PHE A 405 -20.32 -19.84 13.40
CA PHE A 405 -19.33 -20.07 14.46
C PHE A 405 -19.85 -19.67 15.84
N ALA A 406 -20.46 -18.50 15.98
CA ALA A 406 -21.04 -18.00 17.23
C ALA A 406 -22.10 -18.95 17.81
N ALA A 407 -22.82 -19.68 16.95
CA ALA A 407 -23.80 -20.68 17.35
C ALA A 407 -23.20 -22.00 17.87
N THR A 408 -21.89 -22.22 17.75
CA THR A 408 -21.22 -23.44 18.25
C THR A 408 -20.96 -23.37 19.76
N PRO A 409 -20.86 -24.50 20.48
CA PRO A 409 -20.52 -24.50 21.91
C PRO A 409 -19.19 -23.77 22.23
N GLU A 410 -18.21 -23.90 21.32
CA GLU A 410 -16.93 -23.21 21.41
C GLU A 410 -17.07 -21.69 21.18
N GLY A 411 -17.86 -21.28 20.19
CA GLY A 411 -18.18 -19.87 19.92
C GLY A 411 -18.89 -19.20 21.10
N ILE A 412 -19.86 -19.89 21.71
CA ILE A 412 -20.56 -19.44 22.92
C ILE A 412 -19.58 -19.27 24.09
N ALA A 413 -18.62 -20.19 24.25
CA ALA A 413 -17.62 -20.11 25.32
C ALA A 413 -16.68 -18.91 25.15
N ILE A 414 -16.22 -18.63 23.92
CA ILE A 414 -15.37 -17.47 23.62
C ILE A 414 -16.14 -16.16 23.78
N LEU A 415 -17.38 -16.07 23.30
CA LEU A 415 -18.20 -14.87 23.47
C LEU A 415 -18.41 -14.55 24.95
N LYS A 416 -18.73 -15.56 25.77
CA LYS A 416 -18.82 -15.39 27.23
C LYS A 416 -17.50 -14.95 27.86
N ALA A 417 -16.35 -15.42 27.36
CA ALA A 417 -15.04 -15.01 27.85
C ALA A 417 -14.73 -13.55 27.49
N VAL A 418 -15.07 -13.11 26.28
CA VAL A 418 -14.92 -11.72 25.82
C VAL A 418 -15.86 -10.79 26.58
N GLU A 419 -17.14 -11.14 26.73
CA GLU A 419 -18.11 -10.39 27.53
C GLU A 419 -17.65 -10.25 28.97
N LYS A 420 -17.12 -11.33 29.58
CA LYS A 420 -16.54 -11.28 30.92
C LYS A 420 -15.33 -10.35 30.97
N ALA A 421 -14.39 -10.44 30.02
CA ALA A 421 -13.22 -9.56 29.97
C ALA A 421 -13.61 -8.09 29.78
N GLU A 422 -14.66 -7.80 29.01
CA GLU A 422 -15.17 -6.46 28.81
C GLU A 422 -15.93 -5.93 30.03
N GLN A 423 -16.70 -6.77 30.71
CA GLN A 423 -17.31 -6.47 32.00
C GLN A 423 -16.25 -6.19 33.07
N ASP A 424 -15.19 -7.01 33.14
CA ASP A 424 -14.07 -6.82 34.05
C ASP A 424 -13.32 -5.50 33.74
N ARG A 425 -13.15 -5.17 32.44
CA ARG A 425 -12.57 -3.89 32.00
C ARG A 425 -13.45 -2.71 32.41
N LEU A 426 -14.76 -2.77 32.18
CA LEU A 426 -15.71 -1.72 32.55
C LEU A 426 -15.81 -1.55 34.07
N ALA A 427 -15.82 -2.66 34.82
CA ALA A 427 -15.79 -2.64 36.27
C ALA A 427 -14.50 -1.98 36.81
N SER A 428 -13.35 -2.24 36.19
CA SER A 428 -12.08 -1.59 36.56
C SER A 428 -12.04 -0.09 36.26
N LEU A 429 -12.80 0.39 35.26
CA LEU A 429 -12.93 1.82 34.96
C LEU A 429 -13.84 2.55 35.97
N HIS A 430 -14.79 1.83 36.57
CA HIS A 430 -15.71 2.34 37.59
C HIS A 430 -15.24 2.10 39.03
N ASP A 431 -14.14 1.36 39.23
CA ASP A 431 -13.51 1.24 40.54
C ASP A 431 -12.93 2.61 40.96
N PRO A 432 -13.45 3.23 42.05
CA PRO A 432 -12.97 4.52 42.55
C PRO A 432 -11.51 4.47 43.04
N ASN A 433 -10.97 3.27 43.26
CA ASN A 433 -9.56 3.07 43.59
C ASN A 433 -8.67 2.73 42.38
N SER A 434 -9.24 2.66 41.16
CA SER A 434 -8.47 2.38 39.95
C SER A 434 -7.46 3.49 39.64
N LEU A 435 -6.35 3.10 39.00
CA LEU A 435 -5.34 4.04 38.51
C LEU A 435 -5.97 5.11 37.59
N TYR A 436 -6.97 4.73 36.80
CA TYR A 436 -7.70 5.63 35.91
C TYR A 436 -8.46 6.73 36.68
N GLN A 437 -9.24 6.36 37.71
CA GLN A 437 -9.95 7.34 38.54
C GLN A 437 -8.99 8.22 39.35
N ARG A 438 -7.83 7.70 39.76
CA ARG A 438 -6.78 8.50 40.44
C ARG A 438 -6.13 9.52 39.49
N ILE A 439 -5.83 9.13 38.25
CA ILE A 439 -5.29 10.04 37.23
C ILE A 439 -6.33 11.10 36.87
N LYS A 440 -7.59 10.71 36.67
CA LYS A 440 -8.68 11.64 36.36
C LYS A 440 -8.89 12.67 37.48
N LYS A 441 -8.89 12.22 38.75
CA LYS A 441 -8.98 13.10 39.92
C LYS A 441 -7.80 14.07 40.01
N GLN A 442 -6.57 13.60 39.77
CA GLN A 442 -5.38 14.47 39.72
C GLN A 442 -5.43 15.48 38.58
N GLN A 443 -6.04 15.14 37.45
CA GLN A 443 -6.26 16.07 36.34
C GLN A 443 -7.32 17.12 36.68
N ASP A 444 -8.46 16.71 37.23
CA ASP A 444 -9.54 17.63 37.62
C ASP A 444 -9.12 18.59 38.75
N GLU A 445 -8.24 18.15 39.65
CA GLU A 445 -7.60 18.99 40.69
C GLU A 445 -6.51 19.93 40.16
N ALA A 446 -5.93 19.66 38.99
CA ALA A 446 -4.92 20.52 38.36
C ALA A 446 -5.52 21.62 37.47
N TYR A 447 -6.81 21.52 37.14
CA TYR A 447 -7.56 22.48 36.31
C TYR A 447 -8.63 23.27 37.10
N SER A 448 -8.69 23.11 38.41
CA SER A 448 -9.45 23.96 39.35
C SER A 448 -8.49 24.83 40.14
#